data_AF-A0A929YVK2-F1
#
_entry.id   AF-A0A929YVK2-F1
#
_cell.length_a   1.000
_cell.length_b   1.000
_cell.length_c   1.000
_cell.angle_alpha   90.00
_cell.angle_beta   90.00
_cell.angle_gamma   90.00
#
_symmetry.space_group_name_H-M   'P 1'
#
loop_
_entity.id
_entity.type
_entity.pdbx_description
1 polymer ?
#
loop_
_entity_poly.entity_id
_entity_poly.type
_entity_poly.pdbx_seq_one_letter_code
_entity_poly.pdbx_strand_id
1 'polypeptide(L)'
;MIEGVILYKVKDKKRGFTLAEMIISVAILSVVSIYVLQMFVATKNIGTKSYEMDEAVRISKNIIEFISTGQEIDKNSSYDVISSMNYEDGVYTVEFDKNFAVSNSENALYKLTMTSVKKENLNDINIKIERLKPYIMDNKNELEISNISAVKMIAK
;
A
#
# COMPACT_ATOMS: atom_id res chain seq x y z
N MET A 1 -11.12 -26.46 80.67
CA MET A 1 -11.45 -26.84 79.28
C MET A 1 -11.64 -25.52 78.53
N ILE A 2 -10.54 -24.82 78.18
CA ILE A 2 -9.98 -24.66 76.81
C ILE A 2 -11.13 -24.35 75.84
N GLU A 3 -11.24 -23.15 75.26
CA GLU A 3 -10.39 -22.75 74.13
C GLU A 3 -10.12 -21.23 74.07
N GLY A 4 -8.84 -20.89 73.94
CA GLY A 4 -8.39 -19.55 73.59
C GLY A 4 -8.45 -19.36 72.08
N VAL A 5 -9.18 -18.34 71.62
CA VAL A 5 -9.23 -17.93 70.22
C VAL A 5 -7.92 -17.23 69.86
N ILE A 6 -7.07 -17.89 69.08
CA ILE A 6 -5.86 -17.29 68.51
C ILE A 6 -6.29 -16.49 67.27
N LEU A 7 -6.36 -15.16 67.41
CA LEU A 7 -6.49 -14.24 66.28
C LEU A 7 -5.16 -14.18 65.51
N TYR A 8 -5.08 -14.88 64.37
CA TYR A 8 -3.99 -14.71 63.42
C TYR A 8 -4.09 -13.33 62.77
N LYS A 9 -3.21 -12.40 63.18
CA LYS A 9 -3.06 -11.11 62.51
C LYS A 9 -2.29 -11.32 61.20
N VAL A 10 -3.00 -11.47 60.09
CA VAL A 10 -2.42 -11.48 58.74
C VAL A 10 -1.77 -10.11 58.51
N LYS A 11 -0.43 -10.09 58.52
CA LYS A 11 0.35 -8.87 58.31
C LYS A 11 0.51 -8.67 56.80
N ASP A 12 -0.38 -7.89 56.20
CA ASP A 12 -0.27 -7.48 54.79
C ASP A 12 1.03 -6.72 54.58
N LYS A 13 2.04 -7.41 54.06
CA LYS A 13 3.36 -6.85 53.77
C LYS A 13 3.24 -6.09 52.45
N LYS A 14 2.81 -4.82 52.50
CA LYS A 14 2.86 -3.91 51.35
C LYS A 14 4.32 -3.73 50.94
N ARG A 15 4.80 -4.56 50.00
CA ARG A 15 6.11 -4.40 49.35
C ARG A 15 5.98 -3.26 48.35
N GLY A 16 6.58 -2.11 48.66
CA GLY A 16 6.74 -1.03 47.70
C GLY A 16 7.74 -1.43 46.61
N PHE A 17 7.56 -0.93 45.40
CA PHE A 17 8.55 -1.06 44.33
C PHE A 17 9.86 -0.36 44.73
N THR A 18 10.99 -1.03 44.54
CA THR A 18 12.31 -0.43 44.75
C THR A 18 12.68 0.47 43.56
N LEU A 19 13.52 1.48 43.80
CA LEU A 19 14.00 2.39 42.74
C LEU A 19 14.70 1.62 41.60
N ALA A 20 15.45 0.58 41.94
CA ALA A 20 16.14 -0.26 40.97
C ALA A 20 15.15 -1.00 40.05
N GLU A 21 14.08 -1.56 40.59
CA GLU A 21 13.03 -2.22 39.80
C GLU A 21 12.31 -1.24 38.87
N MET A 22 12.11 0.00 39.30
CA MET A 22 11.53 1.06 38.46
C MET A 22 12.44 1.40 37.27
N ILE A 23 13.74 1.59 37.51
CA ILE A 23 14.72 1.90 36.45
C ILE A 23 14.78 0.75 35.43
N ILE A 24 14.88 -0.50 35.90
CA ILE A 24 14.92 -1.69 35.04
C ILE A 24 13.63 -1.80 34.22
N SER A 25 12.47 -1.55 34.84
CA SER A 25 11.18 -1.60 34.14
C SER A 25 11.10 -0.57 33.02
N VAL A 26 11.56 0.67 33.26
CA VAL A 26 11.58 1.72 32.23
C VAL A 26 12.57 1.38 31.11
N ALA A 27 13.73 0.80 31.44
CA ALA A 27 14.71 0.36 30.44
C ALA A 27 14.13 -0.71 29.52
N ILE A 28 13.49 -1.74 30.08
CA ILE A 28 12.84 -2.81 29.31
C ILE A 28 11.69 -2.23 28.46
N LEU A 29 10.85 -1.38 29.05
CA LEU A 29 9.72 -0.76 28.35
C LEU A 29 10.21 0.08 27.16
N SER A 30 11.31 0.81 27.30
CA SER A 30 11.88 1.63 26.23
C SER A 30 12.30 0.77 25.04
N VAL A 31 12.97 -0.36 25.28
CA VAL A 31 13.38 -1.30 24.21
C VAL A 31 12.15 -1.91 23.54
N VAL A 32 11.18 -2.39 24.31
CA VAL A 32 9.94 -2.99 23.78
C VAL A 32 9.16 -1.98 22.93
N SER A 33 9.11 -0.71 23.35
CA SER A 33 8.39 0.35 22.63
C SER A 33 8.93 0.55 21.22
N ILE A 34 10.24 0.45 21.02
CA ILE A 34 10.86 0.55 19.69
C ILE A 34 10.36 -0.56 18.77
N TYR A 35 10.31 -1.80 19.26
CA TYR A 35 9.81 -2.93 18.48
C TYR A 35 8.33 -2.77 18.13
N VAL A 36 7.50 -2.31 19.07
CA VAL A 36 6.07 -2.04 18.81
C VAL A 36 5.90 -0.98 17.73
N LEU A 37 6.70 0.09 17.76
CA LEU A 37 6.67 1.14 16.73
C LEU A 37 7.08 0.60 15.35
N GLN A 38 8.14 -0.20 15.28
CA GLN A 38 8.58 -0.82 14.02
C GLN A 38 7.49 -1.74 13.46
N MET A 39 6.86 -2.55 14.31
CA MET A 39 5.77 -3.42 13.91
C MET A 39 4.57 -2.62 13.42
N PHE A 40 4.21 -1.53 14.10
CA PHE A 40 3.13 -0.63 13.68
C PHE A 40 3.38 -0.02 12.29
N VAL A 41 4.60 0.48 12.03
CA VAL A 41 4.99 1.00 10.71
C VAL A 41 4.91 -0.11 9.64
N ALA A 42 5.41 -1.31 9.95
CA ALA A 42 5.34 -2.45 9.05
C ALA A 42 3.88 -2.82 8.70
N THR A 43 3.00 -2.91 9.69
CA THR A 43 1.56 -3.17 9.47
C THR A 43 0.92 -2.06 8.65
N LYS A 44 1.25 -0.79 8.91
CA LYS A 44 0.75 0.34 8.12
C LYS A 44 1.18 0.22 6.66
N ASN A 45 2.45 -0.07 6.41
CA ASN A 45 2.96 -0.26 5.06
C ASN A 45 2.30 -1.44 4.34
N ILE A 46 2.08 -2.57 5.02
CA ILE A 46 1.38 -3.72 4.44
C ILE A 46 -0.04 -3.33 4.04
N GLY A 47 -0.79 -2.68 4.93
CA GLY A 47 -2.15 -2.23 4.63
C GLY A 47 -2.20 -1.24 3.46
N THR A 48 -1.24 -0.32 3.40
CA THR A 48 -1.10 0.62 2.29
C THR A 48 -0.74 -0.10 0.98
N LYS A 49 0.19 -1.05 0.99
CA LYS A 49 0.56 -1.89 -0.17
C LYS A 49 -0.64 -2.68 -0.69
N SER A 50 -1.43 -3.29 0.20
CA SER A 50 -2.64 -4.02 -0.18
C SER A 50 -3.68 -3.12 -0.85
N TYR A 51 -3.97 -1.97 -0.25
CA TYR A 51 -4.89 -0.99 -0.84
C TYR A 51 -4.41 -0.51 -2.22
N GLU A 52 -3.13 -0.17 -2.34
CA GLU A 52 -2.54 0.29 -3.59
C GLU A 52 -2.57 -0.78 -4.69
N MET A 53 -2.33 -2.05 -4.33
CA MET A 53 -2.46 -3.17 -5.26
C MET A 53 -3.90 -3.34 -5.75
N ASP A 54 -4.89 -3.30 -4.85
CA ASP A 54 -6.30 -3.46 -5.20
C ASP A 54 -6.76 -2.36 -6.17
N GLU A 55 -6.39 -1.10 -5.91
CA GLU A 55 -6.69 0.02 -6.79
C GLU A 55 -5.96 -0.07 -8.13
N ALA A 56 -4.68 -0.48 -8.13
CA ALA A 56 -3.91 -0.67 -9.35
C ALA A 56 -4.52 -1.75 -10.25
N VAL A 57 -4.95 -2.88 -9.68
CA VAL A 57 -5.64 -3.95 -10.40
C VAL A 57 -6.99 -3.46 -10.93
N ARG A 58 -7.77 -2.73 -10.12
CA ARG A 58 -9.06 -2.16 -10.52
C ARG A 58 -8.93 -1.22 -11.72
N ILE A 59 -7.99 -0.27 -11.67
CA ILE A 59 -7.73 0.69 -12.74
C ILE A 59 -7.27 -0.04 -14.02
N SER A 60 -6.32 -0.95 -13.88
CA SER A 60 -5.79 -1.72 -15.01
C SER A 60 -6.87 -2.56 -15.69
N LYS A 61 -7.71 -3.24 -14.90
CA LYS A 61 -8.85 -4.02 -15.41
C LYS A 61 -9.84 -3.13 -16.16
N ASN A 62 -10.20 -1.97 -15.61
CA ASN A 62 -11.10 -1.02 -16.27
C ASN A 62 -10.54 -0.53 -17.61
N ILE A 63 -9.24 -0.26 -17.69
CA ILE A 63 -8.56 0.12 -18.94
C ILE A 63 -8.60 -1.03 -19.96
N ILE A 64 -8.28 -2.25 -19.51
CA ILE A 64 -8.32 -3.45 -20.36
C ILE A 64 -9.73 -3.67 -20.90
N GLU A 65 -10.75 -3.54 -20.06
CA GLU A 65 -12.16 -3.67 -20.45
C GLU A 65 -12.55 -2.58 -21.47
N PHE A 66 -12.21 -1.32 -21.20
CA PHE A 66 -12.44 -0.20 -22.11
C PHE A 66 -11.86 -0.47 -23.50
N ILE A 67 -10.58 -0.86 -23.58
CA ILE A 67 -9.93 -1.17 -24.87
C ILE A 67 -10.50 -2.46 -25.49
N SER A 68 -10.89 -3.44 -24.66
CA SER A 68 -11.46 -4.70 -25.13
C SER A 68 -12.84 -4.53 -25.79
N THR A 69 -13.63 -3.55 -25.34
CA THR A 69 -14.91 -3.20 -25.98
C THR A 69 -14.76 -2.45 -27.31
N GLY A 70 -13.52 -2.16 -27.73
CA GLY A 70 -13.23 -1.46 -28.98
C GLY A 70 -13.30 0.06 -28.88
N GLN A 71 -13.37 0.60 -27.66
CA GLN A 71 -13.26 2.04 -27.44
C GLN A 71 -11.80 2.49 -27.64
N GLU A 72 -11.64 3.60 -28.36
CA GLU A 72 -10.34 4.23 -28.59
C GLU A 72 -9.93 5.08 -27.39
N ILE A 73 -8.62 5.16 -27.15
CA ILE A 73 -8.06 6.05 -26.12
C ILE A 73 -8.14 7.48 -26.66
N ASP A 74 -9.19 8.20 -26.24
CA ASP A 74 -9.47 9.57 -26.66
C ASP A 74 -9.52 10.51 -25.45
N LYS A 75 -9.01 11.73 -25.62
CA LYS A 75 -9.10 12.83 -24.65
C LYS A 75 -10.53 13.25 -24.35
N ASN A 76 -11.50 12.92 -25.22
CA ASN A 76 -12.93 13.16 -24.97
C ASN A 76 -13.65 12.00 -24.26
N SER A 77 -12.93 10.97 -23.81
CA SER A 77 -13.52 9.86 -23.07
C SER A 77 -14.18 10.34 -21.78
N SER A 78 -15.33 9.75 -21.44
CA SER A 78 -15.99 9.95 -20.15
C SER A 78 -15.24 9.29 -18.98
N TYR A 79 -14.21 8.49 -19.28
CA TYR A 79 -13.37 7.87 -18.28
C TYR A 79 -12.12 8.73 -18.04
N ASP A 80 -12.07 9.38 -16.88
CA ASP A 80 -11.03 10.36 -16.50
C ASP A 80 -9.60 9.86 -16.70
N VAL A 81 -9.37 8.56 -16.45
CA VAL A 81 -8.06 7.95 -16.62
C VAL A 81 -7.65 7.92 -18.10
N ILE A 82 -8.56 7.57 -19.01
CA ILE A 82 -8.30 7.58 -20.46
C ILE A 82 -8.13 9.01 -20.96
N SER A 83 -9.02 9.92 -20.56
CA SER A 83 -8.99 11.30 -21.08
C SER A 83 -7.74 12.08 -20.67
N SER A 84 -7.14 11.69 -19.56
CA SER A 84 -5.93 12.32 -19.00
C SER A 84 -4.63 11.61 -19.38
N MET A 85 -4.68 10.57 -20.22
CA MET A 85 -3.48 9.92 -20.71
C MET A 85 -2.70 10.82 -21.67
N ASN A 86 -1.40 10.93 -21.43
CA ASN A 86 -0.44 11.52 -22.36
C ASN A 86 0.25 10.41 -23.14
N TYR A 87 0.32 10.55 -24.46
CA TYR A 87 1.01 9.60 -25.33
C TYR A 87 2.32 10.18 -25.80
N GLU A 88 3.43 9.52 -25.46
CA GLU A 88 4.78 9.90 -25.84
C GLU A 88 5.59 8.62 -26.13
N ASP A 89 6.31 8.60 -27.25
CA ASP A 89 7.20 7.49 -27.65
C ASP A 89 6.59 6.07 -27.57
N GLY A 90 5.31 5.92 -27.91
CA GLY A 90 4.65 4.60 -27.88
C GLY A 90 4.07 4.20 -26.53
N VAL A 91 4.15 5.06 -25.52
CA VAL A 91 3.72 4.81 -24.16
C VAL A 91 2.64 5.80 -23.75
N TYR A 92 1.52 5.29 -23.26
CA TYR A 92 0.51 6.10 -22.58
C TYR A 92 0.88 6.26 -21.12
N THR A 93 0.82 7.48 -20.60
CA THR A 93 1.19 7.80 -19.22
C THR A 93 0.11 8.64 -18.55
N VAL A 94 -0.14 8.35 -17.27
CA VAL A 94 -1.04 9.14 -16.43
C VAL A 94 -0.55 9.08 -14.99
N GLU A 95 -0.67 10.19 -14.28
CA GLU A 95 -0.20 10.34 -12.91
C GLU A 95 -1.37 10.50 -11.95
N PHE A 96 -1.21 9.96 -10.74
CA PHE A 96 -2.26 9.97 -9.72
C PHE A 96 -1.76 10.48 -8.38
N ASP A 97 -2.66 11.09 -7.63
CA ASP A 97 -2.43 11.48 -6.24
C ASP A 97 -2.52 10.28 -5.29
N LYS A 98 -2.41 10.53 -3.99
CA LYS A 98 -2.51 9.50 -2.94
C LYS A 98 -3.84 8.73 -2.90
N ASN A 99 -4.89 9.28 -3.51
CA ASN A 99 -6.24 8.70 -3.53
C ASN A 99 -6.55 8.04 -4.89
N PHE A 100 -5.54 7.84 -5.75
CA PHE A 100 -5.72 7.36 -7.12
C PHE A 100 -6.61 8.27 -7.98
N ALA A 101 -6.73 9.55 -7.62
CA ALA A 101 -7.34 10.57 -8.48
C ALA A 101 -6.30 11.07 -9.48
N VAL A 102 -6.72 11.28 -10.73
CA VAL A 102 -5.83 11.86 -11.75
C VAL A 102 -5.29 13.20 -11.25
N SER A 103 -3.97 13.39 -11.37
CA SER A 103 -3.29 14.56 -10.83
C SER A 103 -2.16 15.04 -11.74
N ASN A 104 -1.74 16.28 -11.52
CA ASN A 104 -0.55 16.83 -12.14
C ASN A 104 0.71 16.41 -11.38
N SER A 105 1.85 16.42 -12.07
CA SER A 105 3.15 15.92 -11.60
C SER A 105 3.61 16.39 -10.23
N GLU A 106 3.25 17.61 -9.81
CA GLU A 106 3.65 18.14 -8.50
C GLU A 106 3.11 17.33 -7.30
N ASN A 107 1.90 16.77 -7.44
CA ASN A 107 1.23 16.01 -6.38
C ASN A 107 1.16 14.50 -6.67
N ALA A 108 1.83 14.06 -7.74
CA ALA A 108 1.83 12.67 -8.15
C ALA A 108 2.51 11.79 -7.09
N LEU A 109 1.80 10.74 -6.68
CA LEU A 109 2.35 9.64 -5.88
C LEU A 109 2.47 8.36 -6.69
N TYR A 110 1.65 8.20 -7.73
CA TYR A 110 1.66 7.04 -8.60
C TYR A 110 1.74 7.45 -10.07
N LYS A 111 2.33 6.57 -10.87
CA LYS A 111 2.39 6.70 -12.32
C LYS A 111 1.93 5.39 -12.95
N LEU A 112 1.04 5.51 -13.91
CA LEU A 112 0.67 4.42 -14.80
C LEU A 112 1.38 4.61 -16.13
N THR A 113 1.96 3.53 -16.63
CA THR A 113 2.48 3.44 -17.99
C THR A 113 1.77 2.29 -18.70
N MET A 114 1.30 2.54 -19.90
CA MET A 114 0.64 1.53 -20.73
C MET A 114 1.30 1.47 -22.10
N THR A 115 1.61 0.26 -22.53
CA THR A 115 2.15 -0.03 -23.87
C THR A 115 1.23 -1.00 -24.59
N SER A 116 1.09 -0.82 -25.90
CA SER A 116 0.30 -1.69 -26.76
C SER A 116 1.21 -2.19 -27.88
N VAL A 117 1.51 -3.48 -27.89
CA VAL A 117 2.31 -4.12 -28.93
C VAL A 117 1.40 -4.96 -29.80
N LYS A 118 1.23 -4.53 -31.06
CA LYS A 118 0.48 -5.29 -32.06
C LYS A 118 1.37 -6.36 -32.69
N LYS A 119 1.01 -7.63 -32.53
CA LYS A 119 1.69 -8.79 -33.16
C LYS A 119 0.71 -9.55 -34.02
N GLU A 120 0.87 -9.49 -35.34
CA GLU A 120 0.04 -10.21 -36.34
C GLU A 120 -1.48 -10.09 -36.09
N ASN A 121 -2.07 -11.00 -35.29
CA ASN A 121 -3.49 -11.06 -34.92
C ASN A 121 -3.75 -10.84 -33.42
N LEU A 122 -2.76 -10.42 -32.64
CA LEU A 122 -2.85 -10.20 -31.20
C LEU A 122 -2.47 -8.75 -30.88
N ASN A 123 -3.19 -8.15 -29.94
CA ASN A 123 -2.79 -6.91 -29.31
C ASN A 123 -2.41 -7.21 -27.85
N ASP A 124 -1.11 -7.10 -27.55
CA ASP A 124 -0.56 -7.24 -26.20
C ASP A 124 -0.61 -5.86 -25.54
N ILE A 125 -1.46 -5.71 -24.53
CA ILE A 125 -1.57 -4.49 -23.72
C ILE A 125 -0.86 -4.79 -22.40
N ASN A 126 0.18 -4.03 -22.09
CA ASN A 126 0.85 -4.08 -20.80
C ASN A 126 0.58 -2.77 -20.06
N ILE A 127 0.07 -2.89 -18.82
CA ILE A 127 -0.20 -1.77 -17.92
C ILE A 127 0.65 -1.98 -16.68
N LYS A 128 1.52 -1.01 -16.40
CA LYS A 128 2.34 -0.97 -15.19
C LYS A 128 1.94 0.23 -14.35
N ILE A 129 1.75 0.02 -13.06
CA ILE A 129 1.51 1.08 -12.08
C ILE A 129 2.63 1.03 -11.05
N GLU A 130 3.28 2.18 -10.85
CA GLU A 130 4.39 2.34 -9.94
C GLU A 130 4.18 3.53 -9.01
N ARG A 131 4.73 3.42 -7.81
CA ARG A 131 4.82 4.49 -6.84
C ARG A 131 6.00 5.40 -7.19
N LEU A 132 5.92 6.67 -6.85
CA LEU A 132 6.99 7.65 -7.09
C LEU A 132 7.83 7.93 -5.85
N LYS A 133 7.33 7.56 -4.66
CA LYS A 133 7.99 7.79 -3.36
C LYS A 133 8.02 6.49 -2.55
N PRO A 134 9.09 6.19 -1.80
CA PRO A 134 9.18 4.96 -1.02
C PRO A 134 8.15 4.89 0.12
N TYR A 135 7.94 3.69 0.65
CA TYR A 135 7.16 3.48 1.87
C TYR A 135 7.94 3.93 3.11
N ILE A 136 7.23 4.15 4.21
CA ILE A 136 7.84 4.63 5.46
C ILE A 136 8.85 3.59 5.96
N MET A 137 10.09 4.01 6.22
CA MET A 137 11.17 3.10 6.66
C MET A 137 11.48 1.94 5.70
N ASP A 138 11.05 2.03 4.43
CA ASP A 138 11.43 1.08 3.37
C ASP A 138 12.50 1.76 2.49
N ASN A 139 13.73 1.25 2.53
CA ASN A 139 14.84 1.74 1.71
C ASN A 139 14.87 1.09 0.32
N LYS A 140 13.90 0.23 0.01
CA LYS A 140 13.85 -0.44 -1.29
C LYS A 140 13.35 0.51 -2.37
N ASN A 141 14.01 0.46 -3.52
CA ASN A 141 13.58 1.10 -4.77
C ASN A 141 12.52 0.28 -5.52
N GLU A 142 12.00 -0.80 -4.92
CA GLU A 142 10.89 -1.58 -5.48
C GLU A 142 9.60 -0.78 -5.33
N LEU A 143 9.39 0.10 -6.28
CA LEU A 143 8.24 0.99 -6.36
C LEU A 143 7.13 0.44 -7.29
N GLU A 144 7.37 -0.69 -7.94
CA GLU A 144 6.34 -1.34 -8.74
C GLU A 144 5.20 -1.84 -7.83
N ILE A 145 3.98 -1.38 -8.13
CA ILE A 145 2.77 -1.79 -7.43
C ILE A 145 2.13 -2.95 -8.19
N SER A 146 1.98 -2.82 -9.52
CA SER A 146 1.35 -3.82 -10.36
C SER A 146 1.88 -3.78 -11.79
N ASN A 147 1.91 -4.93 -12.44
CA ASN A 147 2.20 -5.10 -13.85
C ASN A 147 1.24 -6.14 -14.42
N ILE A 148 0.25 -5.68 -15.18
CA ILE A 148 -0.80 -6.51 -15.76
C ILE A 148 -0.65 -6.51 -17.27
N SER A 149 -0.59 -7.70 -17.85
CA SER A 149 -0.58 -7.89 -19.29
C SER A 149 -1.86 -8.58 -19.74
N ALA A 150 -2.48 -8.07 -20.80
CA ALA A 150 -3.64 -8.66 -21.45
C ALA A 150 -3.36 -8.86 -22.94
N VAL A 151 -3.79 -10.00 -23.46
CA VAL A 151 -3.63 -10.36 -24.87
C VAL A 151 -5.01 -10.47 -25.50
N LYS A 152 -5.27 -9.69 -26.55
CA LYS A 152 -6.54 -9.73 -27.28
C LYS A 152 -6.35 -10.22 -28.71
N MET A 153 -7.12 -11.22 -29.15
CA MET A 153 -7.22 -11.57 -30.57
C MET A 153 -7.99 -10.51 -31.34
N ILE A 154 -7.41 -10.07 -32.46
CA ILE A 154 -8.05 -9.22 -33.45
C ILE A 154 -8.78 -10.17 -34.40
N ALA A 155 -10.11 -10.24 -34.28
CA ALA A 155 -10.94 -10.96 -35.23
C ALA A 155 -10.87 -10.24 -36.60
N LYS A 156 -10.67 -11.03 -37.65
CA LYS A 156 -10.51 -10.57 -39.04
C LYS A 156 -11.85 -10.20 -39.66
#